data_AF-A0A7M4ERE7-F1
#
_entry.id   AF-A0A7M4ERE7-F1
#
_cell.length_a   1.000
_cell.length_b   1.000
_cell.length_c   1.000
_cell.angle_alpha   90.00
_cell.angle_beta   90.00
_cell.angle_gamma   90.00
#
_symmetry.space_group_name_H-M   'P 1'
#
loop_
_entity.id
_entity.type
_entity.pdbx_description
1 polymer ?
#
loop_
_entity_poly.entity_id
_entity_poly.type
_entity_poly.pdbx_seq_one_letter_code
_entity_poly.pdbx_strand_id
1 'polypeptide(L)'
;MGPVVRRSSLRSLEVMDQLKELNKLLTAKEFQMRMEGIMLLTDHCRNNPQFVSLNIIQIFDDFTLRLQDSNKKVNQYALESVVSMIPILRDGLHPVMVSMVTVVTDNLNSKNSGIYSAAVKVLETLITHLDNVLLLQTFASRVRFTSGRAMQDITQHLSVLVTSVYPRKPQAVERHVLPILWYFLSNMIGNGVLPGRSGNVRTVVCKLAKTLHKEMGPTLLDHAASQPQHVIKNLQDLLVVSSWKAIRLSGMTCPW
;
A
#
# COMPACT_ATOMS: atom_id res chain seq x y z
N MET A 1 -5.67 -34.67 -37.82
CA MET A 1 -5.49 -33.24 -37.50
C MET A 1 -6.85 -32.62 -37.25
N GLY A 2 -7.39 -32.80 -36.03
CA GLY A 2 -8.82 -32.69 -35.74
C GLY A 2 -9.31 -31.31 -35.22
N PRO A 3 -10.63 -31.15 -35.04
CA PRO A 3 -11.31 -29.89 -34.67
C PRO A 3 -10.82 -29.20 -33.39
N VAL A 4 -10.13 -29.92 -32.50
CA VAL A 4 -9.56 -29.39 -31.25
C VAL A 4 -8.44 -28.37 -31.51
N VAL A 5 -7.56 -28.60 -32.50
CA VAL A 5 -6.43 -27.71 -32.83
C VAL A 5 -6.92 -26.40 -33.46
N ARG A 6 -8.02 -26.45 -34.23
CA ARG A 6 -8.65 -25.26 -34.81
C ARG A 6 -9.30 -24.38 -33.74
N ARG A 7 -9.94 -24.99 -32.74
CA ARG A 7 -10.63 -24.28 -31.66
C ARG A 7 -9.67 -23.58 -30.70
N SER A 8 -8.49 -24.18 -30.43
CA SER A 8 -7.45 -23.53 -29.64
C SER A 8 -6.80 -22.36 -30.38
N SER A 9 -6.57 -22.49 -31.69
CA SER A 9 -6.02 -21.41 -32.53
C SER A 9 -6.95 -20.20 -32.59
N LEU A 10 -8.26 -20.41 -32.76
CA LEU A 10 -9.25 -19.32 -32.79
C LEU A 10 -9.33 -18.56 -31.45
N ARG A 11 -9.35 -19.29 -30.32
CA ARG A 11 -9.31 -18.66 -28.98
C ARG A 11 -8.04 -17.82 -28.76
N SER A 12 -6.91 -18.27 -29.29
CA SER A 12 -5.66 -17.50 -29.19
C SER A 12 -5.70 -16.20 -30.00
N LEU A 13 -6.38 -16.20 -31.16
CA LEU A 13 -6.56 -15.00 -31.97
C LEU A 13 -7.48 -13.99 -31.25
N GLU A 14 -8.60 -14.46 -30.70
CA GLU A 14 -9.53 -13.62 -29.93
C GLU A 14 -8.85 -12.94 -28.73
N VAL A 15 -8.03 -13.69 -27.97
CA VAL A 15 -7.24 -13.15 -26.84
C VAL A 15 -6.27 -12.06 -27.33
N MET A 16 -5.56 -12.31 -28.44
CA MET A 16 -4.64 -11.32 -28.99
C MET A 16 -5.35 -10.05 -29.47
N ASP A 17 -6.51 -10.18 -30.09
CA ASP A 17 -7.27 -9.03 -30.59
C ASP A 17 -7.83 -8.19 -29.42
N GLN A 18 -8.33 -8.83 -28.37
CA GLN A 18 -8.75 -8.15 -27.14
C GLN A 18 -7.59 -7.40 -26.47
N LEU A 19 -6.41 -8.02 -26.39
CA LEU A 19 -5.22 -7.36 -25.82
C LEU A 19 -4.76 -6.17 -26.67
N LYS A 20 -4.79 -6.30 -28.00
CA LYS A 20 -4.42 -5.21 -28.91
C LYS A 20 -5.39 -4.03 -28.82
N GLU A 21 -6.69 -4.31 -28.77
CA GLU A 21 -7.71 -3.27 -28.60
C GLU A 21 -7.51 -2.53 -27.27
N LEU A 22 -7.34 -3.28 -26.18
CA LEU A 22 -7.12 -2.71 -24.86
C LEU A 22 -5.84 -1.87 -24.81
N ASN A 23 -4.72 -2.39 -25.30
CA ASN A 23 -3.45 -1.67 -25.38
C ASN A 23 -3.58 -0.38 -26.19
N LYS A 24 -4.25 -0.42 -27.36
CA LYS A 24 -4.48 0.75 -28.21
C LYS A 24 -5.24 1.84 -27.48
N LEU A 25 -6.30 1.49 -26.73
CA LEU A 25 -7.09 2.45 -25.96
C LEU A 25 -6.28 3.00 -24.78
N LEU A 26 -5.66 2.10 -24.00
CA LEU A 26 -4.87 2.50 -22.84
C LEU A 26 -3.74 3.43 -23.24
N THR A 27 -3.07 3.24 -24.37
CA THR A 27 -1.90 4.03 -24.79
C THR A 27 -2.23 5.23 -25.70
N ALA A 28 -3.51 5.50 -25.95
CA ALA A 28 -3.96 6.57 -26.83
C ALA A 28 -3.52 7.98 -26.37
N LYS A 29 -3.36 8.89 -27.35
CA LYS A 29 -2.98 10.29 -27.10
C LYS A 29 -4.11 11.07 -26.44
N GLU A 30 -5.33 10.83 -26.89
CA GLU A 30 -6.56 11.45 -26.41
C GLU A 30 -6.94 10.87 -25.06
N PHE A 31 -7.19 11.74 -24.08
CA PHE A 31 -7.51 11.30 -22.72
C PHE A 31 -8.84 10.53 -22.66
N GLN A 32 -9.79 10.83 -23.56
CA GLN A 32 -11.07 10.14 -23.67
C GLN A 32 -10.89 8.67 -24.03
N MET A 33 -10.05 8.38 -25.03
CA MET A 33 -9.73 7.01 -25.43
C MET A 33 -9.05 6.23 -24.30
N ARG A 34 -8.23 6.91 -23.49
CA ARG A 34 -7.65 6.29 -22.28
C ARG A 34 -8.69 5.99 -21.21
N MET A 35 -9.68 6.86 -21.02
CA MET A 35 -10.83 6.59 -20.14
C MET A 35 -11.63 5.37 -20.63
N GLU A 36 -11.85 5.28 -21.93
CA GLU A 36 -12.49 4.11 -22.56
C GLU A 36 -11.68 2.84 -22.32
N GLY A 37 -10.34 2.89 -22.44
CA GLY A 37 -9.47 1.76 -22.13
C GLY A 37 -9.56 1.30 -20.67
N ILE A 38 -9.63 2.24 -19.72
CA ILE A 38 -9.82 1.94 -18.29
C ILE A 38 -11.19 1.29 -18.04
N MET A 39 -12.23 1.83 -18.68
CA MET A 39 -13.59 1.29 -18.59
C MET A 39 -13.66 -0.12 -19.17
N LEU A 40 -13.08 -0.35 -20.35
CA LEU A 40 -13.01 -1.65 -21.01
C LEU A 40 -12.26 -2.68 -20.14
N LEU A 41 -11.12 -2.31 -19.54
CA LEU A 41 -10.42 -3.20 -18.60
C LEU A 41 -11.29 -3.55 -17.39
N THR A 42 -12.03 -2.58 -16.84
CA THR A 42 -12.93 -2.81 -15.71
C THR A 42 -14.04 -3.79 -16.08
N ASP A 43 -14.59 -3.65 -17.28
CA ASP A 43 -15.60 -4.57 -17.81
C ASP A 43 -15.03 -5.96 -18.08
N HIS A 44 -13.79 -6.07 -18.58
CA HIS A 44 -13.11 -7.36 -18.69
C HIS A 44 -12.90 -8.01 -17.33
N CYS A 45 -12.56 -7.25 -16.28
CA CYS A 45 -12.46 -7.82 -14.94
C CYS A 45 -13.79 -8.42 -14.50
N ARG A 46 -14.91 -7.72 -14.72
CA ARG A 46 -16.25 -8.19 -14.30
C ARG A 46 -16.74 -9.38 -15.12
N ASN A 47 -16.57 -9.34 -16.44
CA ASN A 47 -17.20 -10.28 -17.36
C ASN A 47 -16.28 -11.43 -17.78
N ASN A 48 -14.97 -11.24 -17.71
CA ASN A 48 -13.96 -12.23 -18.09
C ASN A 48 -12.70 -12.14 -17.21
N PRO A 49 -12.81 -12.32 -15.88
CA PRO A 49 -11.69 -12.14 -14.95
C PRO A 49 -10.51 -13.07 -15.26
N GLN A 50 -10.77 -14.26 -15.80
CA GLN A 50 -9.73 -15.22 -16.15
C GLN A 50 -8.83 -14.72 -17.28
N PHE A 51 -9.40 -14.07 -18.31
CA PHE A 51 -8.60 -13.41 -19.35
C PHE A 51 -7.67 -12.36 -18.75
N VAL A 52 -8.17 -11.55 -17.82
CA VAL A 52 -7.35 -10.52 -17.16
C VAL A 52 -6.26 -11.14 -16.30
N SER A 53 -6.58 -12.14 -15.47
CA SER A 53 -5.60 -12.80 -14.61
C SER A 53 -4.50 -13.52 -15.41
N LEU A 54 -4.85 -14.18 -16.52
CA LEU A 54 -3.88 -14.88 -17.36
C LEU A 54 -2.94 -13.93 -18.12
N ASN A 55 -3.38 -12.70 -18.37
CA ASN A 55 -2.61 -11.69 -19.11
C ASN A 55 -2.24 -10.48 -18.24
N ILE A 56 -2.22 -10.66 -16.92
CA ILE A 56 -2.19 -9.55 -15.95
C ILE A 56 -0.96 -8.66 -16.13
N ILE A 57 0.21 -9.26 -16.40
CA ILE A 57 1.47 -8.52 -16.59
C ILE A 57 1.35 -7.61 -17.81
N GLN A 58 1.00 -8.18 -18.98
CA GLN A 58 0.88 -7.43 -20.22
C GLN A 58 -0.16 -6.29 -20.12
N ILE A 59 -1.30 -6.56 -19.48
CA ILE A 59 -2.35 -5.56 -19.28
C ILE A 59 -1.88 -4.44 -18.34
N PHE A 60 -1.22 -4.79 -17.23
CA PHE A 60 -0.78 -3.82 -16.22
C PHE A 60 0.46 -3.05 -16.63
N ASP A 61 1.29 -3.54 -17.56
CA ASP A 61 2.41 -2.78 -18.12
C ASP A 61 1.91 -1.47 -18.75
N ASP A 62 0.79 -1.51 -19.47
CA ASP A 62 0.16 -0.31 -20.03
C ASP A 62 -0.73 0.42 -19.02
N PHE A 63 -1.55 -0.31 -18.26
CA PHE A 63 -2.52 0.28 -17.35
C PHE A 63 -1.85 1.04 -16.19
N THR A 64 -0.68 0.60 -15.72
CA THR A 64 0.08 1.30 -14.67
C THR A 64 0.42 2.74 -15.07
N LEU A 65 0.62 3.01 -16.36
CA LEU A 65 0.85 4.37 -16.89
C LEU A 65 -0.38 5.29 -16.73
N ARG A 66 -1.57 4.72 -16.51
CA ARG A 66 -2.80 5.49 -16.21
C ARG A 66 -2.90 5.83 -14.74
N LEU A 67 -2.33 5.01 -13.86
CA LEU A 67 -2.16 5.34 -12.44
C LEU A 67 -1.14 6.48 -12.19
N GLN A 68 -0.46 6.98 -13.24
CA GLN A 68 0.35 8.21 -13.20
C GLN A 68 0.03 9.14 -14.39
N ASP A 69 -1.20 9.09 -14.91
CA ASP A 69 -1.56 9.88 -16.07
C ASP A 69 -1.36 11.38 -15.85
N SER A 70 -0.86 12.07 -16.87
CA SER A 70 -0.72 13.53 -16.83
C SER A 70 -2.07 14.24 -16.72
N ASN A 71 -3.14 13.62 -17.23
CA ASN A 71 -4.50 14.07 -17.02
C ASN A 71 -5.04 13.57 -15.68
N LYS A 72 -5.28 14.50 -14.75
CA LYS A 72 -5.76 14.18 -13.39
C LYS A 72 -7.08 13.41 -13.35
N LYS A 73 -7.97 13.61 -14.33
CA LYS A 73 -9.25 12.85 -14.40
C LYS A 73 -8.99 11.40 -14.76
N VAL A 74 -8.11 11.14 -15.72
CA VAL A 74 -7.71 9.78 -16.11
C VAL A 74 -7.01 9.10 -14.93
N ASN A 75 -6.11 9.81 -14.26
CA ASN A 75 -5.38 9.30 -13.12
C ASN A 75 -6.30 8.89 -11.96
N GLN A 76 -7.22 9.78 -11.57
CA GLN A 76 -8.20 9.48 -10.54
C GLN A 76 -9.09 8.30 -10.95
N TYR A 77 -9.61 8.30 -12.18
CA TYR A 77 -10.48 7.23 -12.66
C TYR A 77 -9.78 5.87 -12.72
N ALA A 78 -8.49 5.84 -13.06
CA ALA A 78 -7.68 4.63 -13.01
C ALA A 78 -7.56 4.08 -11.58
N LEU A 79 -7.30 4.94 -10.59
CA LEU A 79 -7.24 4.54 -9.17
C LEU A 79 -8.58 4.00 -8.67
N GLU A 80 -9.69 4.69 -8.99
CA GLU A 80 -11.05 4.24 -8.64
C GLU A 80 -11.38 2.90 -9.32
N SER A 81 -10.92 2.69 -10.54
CA SER A 81 -11.09 1.44 -11.27
C SER A 81 -10.32 0.30 -10.61
N VAL A 82 -9.09 0.53 -10.14
CA VAL A 82 -8.32 -0.45 -9.33
C VAL A 82 -9.10 -0.87 -8.08
N VAL A 83 -9.71 0.06 -7.36
CA VAL A 83 -10.55 -0.25 -6.18
C VAL A 83 -11.63 -1.27 -6.56
N SER A 84 -12.27 -1.12 -7.73
CA SER A 84 -13.30 -2.05 -8.18
C SER A 84 -12.75 -3.39 -8.69
N MET A 85 -11.51 -3.43 -9.18
CA MET A 85 -10.86 -4.63 -9.72
C MET A 85 -10.33 -5.56 -8.62
N ILE A 86 -9.83 -5.00 -7.50
CA ILE A 86 -9.19 -5.76 -6.42
C ILE A 86 -10.07 -6.92 -5.89
N PRO A 87 -11.36 -6.72 -5.55
CA PRO A 87 -12.19 -7.80 -5.01
C PRO A 87 -12.46 -8.92 -6.02
N ILE A 88 -12.35 -8.62 -7.32
CA ILE A 88 -12.60 -9.53 -8.43
C ILE A 88 -11.35 -10.35 -8.74
N LEU A 89 -10.21 -9.68 -8.92
CA LEU A 89 -8.96 -10.31 -9.34
C LEU A 89 -8.22 -10.99 -8.19
N ARG A 90 -8.35 -10.49 -6.95
CA ARG A 90 -7.72 -11.04 -5.73
C ARG A 90 -6.24 -11.42 -5.96
N ASP A 91 -5.88 -12.67 -5.70
CA ASP A 91 -4.52 -13.20 -5.81
C ASP A 91 -3.98 -13.14 -7.26
N GLY A 92 -4.86 -12.99 -8.26
CA GLY A 92 -4.46 -12.72 -9.64
C GLY A 92 -3.66 -11.42 -9.79
N LEU A 93 -3.73 -10.50 -8.82
CA LEU A 93 -2.92 -9.28 -8.79
C LEU A 93 -1.49 -9.49 -8.25
N HIS A 94 -1.17 -10.66 -7.68
CA HIS A 94 0.14 -10.91 -7.09
C HIS A 94 1.32 -10.59 -8.01
N PRO A 95 1.31 -10.96 -9.32
CA PRO A 95 2.43 -10.67 -10.22
C PRO A 95 2.72 -9.18 -10.40
N VAL A 96 1.72 -8.32 -10.22
CA VAL A 96 1.79 -6.87 -10.46
C VAL A 96 1.68 -6.05 -9.18
N MET A 97 1.63 -6.70 -8.02
CA MET A 97 1.37 -6.03 -6.74
C MET A 97 2.44 -5.00 -6.40
N VAL A 98 3.71 -5.33 -6.59
CA VAL A 98 4.82 -4.44 -6.20
C VAL A 98 4.84 -3.18 -7.07
N SER A 99 4.68 -3.31 -8.39
CA SER A 99 4.65 -2.16 -9.31
C SER A 99 3.40 -1.30 -9.07
N MET A 100 2.24 -1.94 -8.91
CA MET A 100 0.98 -1.25 -8.61
C MET A 100 1.06 -0.48 -7.28
N VAL A 101 1.49 -1.11 -6.18
CA VAL A 101 1.64 -0.44 -4.88
C VAL A 101 2.65 0.69 -4.96
N THR A 102 3.76 0.52 -5.67
CA THR A 102 4.77 1.58 -5.87
C THR A 102 4.11 2.83 -6.45
N VAL A 103 3.37 2.68 -7.53
CA VAL A 103 2.71 3.80 -8.21
C VAL A 103 1.56 4.38 -7.38
N VAL A 104 0.73 3.56 -6.75
CA VAL A 104 -0.35 4.02 -5.87
C VAL A 104 0.22 4.85 -4.71
N THR A 105 1.34 4.42 -4.12
CA THR A 105 1.97 5.15 -3.02
C THR A 105 2.46 6.53 -3.43
N ASP A 106 2.93 6.72 -4.67
CA ASP A 106 3.37 8.03 -5.15
C ASP A 106 2.19 9.01 -5.28
N ASN A 107 1.00 8.50 -5.61
CA ASN A 107 -0.23 9.30 -5.71
C ASN A 107 -0.71 9.86 -4.37
N LEU A 108 -0.28 9.30 -3.23
CA LEU A 108 -0.59 9.83 -1.90
C LEU A 108 0.00 11.23 -1.64
N ASN A 109 1.03 11.61 -2.41
CA ASN A 109 1.60 12.95 -2.37
C ASN A 109 0.90 13.94 -3.32
N SER A 110 -0.16 13.52 -4.02
CA SER A 110 -0.92 14.40 -4.90
C SER A 110 -1.60 15.53 -4.12
N LYS A 111 -1.54 16.74 -4.69
CA LYS A 111 -2.32 17.90 -4.19
C LYS A 111 -3.79 17.82 -4.58
N ASN A 112 -4.16 16.95 -5.53
CA ASN A 112 -5.54 16.72 -5.89
C ASN A 112 -6.18 15.77 -4.87
N SER A 113 -7.23 16.22 -4.20
CA SER A 113 -7.92 15.46 -3.15
C SER A 113 -8.60 14.20 -3.68
N GLY A 114 -9.14 14.20 -4.89
CA GLY A 114 -9.76 13.02 -5.50
C GLY A 114 -8.73 11.92 -5.77
N ILE A 115 -7.59 12.27 -6.35
CA ILE A 115 -6.46 11.34 -6.55
C ILE A 115 -5.95 10.80 -5.22
N TYR A 116 -5.74 11.67 -4.22
CA TYR A 116 -5.32 11.26 -2.88
C TYR A 116 -6.30 10.27 -2.25
N SER A 117 -7.59 10.61 -2.22
CA SER A 117 -8.63 9.76 -1.63
C SER A 117 -8.75 8.41 -2.35
N ALA A 118 -8.67 8.41 -3.68
CA ALA A 118 -8.68 7.17 -4.46
C ALA A 118 -7.45 6.30 -4.15
N ALA A 119 -6.26 6.89 -4.04
CA ALA A 119 -5.04 6.15 -3.69
C ALA A 119 -5.10 5.55 -2.27
N VAL A 120 -5.59 6.29 -1.27
CA VAL A 120 -5.86 5.75 0.08
C VAL A 120 -6.84 4.59 -0.02
N LYS A 121 -7.93 4.74 -0.79
CA LYS A 121 -8.93 3.70 -0.94
C LYS A 121 -8.38 2.43 -1.57
N VAL A 122 -7.46 2.55 -2.54
CA VAL A 122 -6.74 1.40 -3.08
C VAL A 122 -6.00 0.65 -1.97
N LEU A 123 -5.22 1.34 -1.13
CA LEU A 123 -4.49 0.69 -0.04
C LEU A 123 -5.41 -0.04 0.95
N GLU A 124 -6.50 0.61 1.36
CA GLU A 124 -7.50 -0.01 2.26
C GLU A 124 -8.16 -1.25 1.63
N THR A 125 -8.47 -1.18 0.34
CA THR A 125 -9.11 -2.27 -0.39
C THR A 125 -8.15 -3.45 -0.56
N LEU A 126 -6.87 -3.20 -0.80
CA LEU A 126 -5.84 -4.25 -0.81
C LEU A 126 -5.82 -4.98 0.54
N ILE A 127 -5.73 -4.25 1.66
CA ILE A 127 -5.70 -4.82 3.02
C ILE A 127 -6.96 -5.64 3.33
N THR A 128 -8.09 -5.27 2.73
CA THR A 128 -9.38 -5.96 2.94
C THR A 128 -9.46 -7.27 2.17
N HIS A 129 -8.86 -7.35 0.98
CA HIS A 129 -9.14 -8.43 0.02
C HIS A 129 -7.97 -9.36 -0.28
N LEU A 130 -6.73 -8.96 0.04
CA LEU A 130 -5.53 -9.73 -0.25
C LEU A 130 -4.84 -10.24 1.02
N ASP A 131 -3.85 -11.12 0.84
CA ASP A 131 -3.06 -11.64 1.95
C ASP A 131 -2.24 -10.52 2.65
N ASN A 132 -2.53 -10.32 3.94
CA ASN A 132 -1.92 -9.27 4.74
C ASN A 132 -0.43 -9.53 5.04
N VAL A 133 0.06 -10.76 4.96
CA VAL A 133 1.50 -11.05 5.12
C VAL A 133 2.27 -10.50 3.92
N LEU A 134 1.77 -10.74 2.71
CA LEU A 134 2.35 -10.21 1.48
C LEU A 134 2.29 -8.67 1.46
N LEU A 135 1.15 -8.09 1.83
CA LEU A 135 0.99 -6.63 1.89
C LEU A 135 1.90 -5.99 2.94
N LEU A 136 2.08 -6.61 4.11
CA LEU A 136 2.99 -6.14 5.14
C LEU A 136 4.42 -6.01 4.60
N GLN A 137 4.90 -7.03 3.90
CA GLN A 137 6.22 -6.99 3.26
C GLN A 137 6.29 -5.89 2.19
N THR A 138 5.29 -5.79 1.32
CA THR A 138 5.26 -4.80 0.23
C THR A 138 5.21 -3.38 0.78
N PHE A 139 4.41 -3.10 1.81
CA PHE A 139 4.31 -1.75 2.38
C PHE A 139 5.58 -1.39 3.14
N ALA A 140 6.14 -2.34 3.91
CA ALA A 140 7.38 -2.11 4.66
C ALA A 140 8.54 -1.74 3.72
N SER A 141 8.68 -2.42 2.58
CA SER A 141 9.74 -2.13 1.62
C SER A 141 9.62 -0.72 1.02
N ARG A 142 8.40 -0.18 0.88
CA ARG A 142 8.13 1.16 0.32
C ARG A 142 8.45 2.32 1.25
N VAL A 143 8.41 2.14 2.57
CA VAL A 143 8.59 3.25 3.53
C VAL A 143 9.89 4.01 3.30
N ARG A 144 10.99 3.30 3.02
CA ARG A 144 12.30 3.93 2.80
C ARG A 144 12.39 4.71 1.49
N PHE A 145 11.51 4.46 0.53
CA PHE A 145 11.52 5.11 -0.79
C PHE A 145 10.42 6.17 -0.96
N THR A 146 9.63 6.41 0.08
CA THR A 146 8.57 7.42 0.07
C THR A 146 8.91 8.59 0.98
N SER A 147 8.19 9.70 0.86
CA SER A 147 8.38 10.90 1.69
C SER A 147 7.05 11.63 1.84
N GLY A 148 7.00 12.64 2.71
CA GLY A 148 5.81 13.46 2.87
C GLY A 148 4.63 12.66 3.41
N ARG A 149 3.46 12.90 2.81
CA ARG A 149 2.19 12.30 3.21
C ARG A 149 2.16 10.80 2.88
N ALA A 150 2.72 10.40 1.75
CA ALA A 150 2.79 9.00 1.36
C ALA A 150 3.46 8.12 2.43
N MET A 151 4.60 8.58 2.98
CA MET A 151 5.29 7.86 4.04
C MET A 151 4.42 7.75 5.30
N GLN A 152 3.72 8.83 5.67
CA GLN A 152 2.84 8.84 6.82
C GLN A 152 1.70 7.83 6.66
N ASP A 153 1.02 7.85 5.51
CA ASP A 153 -0.08 6.95 5.20
C ASP A 153 0.38 5.49 5.16
N ILE A 154 1.50 5.16 4.53
CA ILE A 154 2.00 3.77 4.51
C ILE A 154 2.35 3.31 5.93
N THR A 155 2.99 4.16 6.74
CA THR A 155 3.33 3.83 8.13
C THR A 155 2.08 3.63 8.99
N GLN A 156 1.04 4.42 8.75
CA GLN A 156 -0.27 4.27 9.37
C GLN A 156 -0.91 2.92 9.03
N HIS A 157 -0.89 2.52 7.76
CA HIS A 157 -1.43 1.24 7.30
C HIS A 157 -0.59 0.04 7.78
N LEU A 158 0.74 0.20 7.91
CA LEU A 158 1.59 -0.82 8.55
C LEU A 158 1.14 -1.14 9.96
N SER A 159 0.68 -0.15 10.73
CA SER A 159 0.13 -0.41 12.07
C SER A 159 -1.09 -1.33 12.01
N VAL A 160 -1.98 -1.15 11.03
CA VAL A 160 -3.15 -2.02 10.82
C VAL A 160 -2.71 -3.44 10.45
N LEU A 161 -1.72 -3.56 9.55
CA LEU A 161 -1.18 -4.84 9.12
C LEU A 161 -0.48 -5.58 10.27
N VAL A 162 0.23 -4.88 11.16
CA VAL A 162 0.83 -5.49 12.37
C VAL A 162 -0.24 -6.18 13.21
N THR A 163 -1.34 -5.49 13.54
CA THR A 163 -2.45 -6.08 14.31
C THR A 163 -3.06 -7.30 13.61
N SER A 164 -3.16 -7.26 12.28
CA SER A 164 -3.71 -8.37 11.51
C SER A 164 -2.77 -9.57 11.36
N VAL A 165 -1.45 -9.32 11.27
CA VAL A 165 -0.47 -10.34 10.90
C VAL A 165 0.20 -10.95 12.13
N TYR A 166 0.48 -10.15 13.17
CA TYR A 166 1.26 -10.61 14.32
C TYR A 166 0.67 -11.87 14.99
N PRO A 167 -0.65 -11.97 15.27
CA PRO A 167 -1.22 -13.16 15.91
C PRO A 167 -1.06 -14.46 15.11
N ARG A 168 -0.88 -14.35 13.78
CA ARG A 168 -0.79 -15.49 12.87
C ARG A 168 0.65 -15.80 12.45
N LYS A 169 1.48 -14.78 12.32
CA LYS A 169 2.86 -14.89 11.81
C LYS A 169 3.78 -13.82 12.41
N PRO A 170 4.15 -13.93 13.71
CA PRO A 170 4.99 -12.95 14.42
C PRO A 170 6.30 -12.64 13.68
N GLN A 171 6.96 -13.68 13.17
CA GLN A 171 8.24 -13.57 12.45
C GLN A 171 8.17 -12.64 11.22
N ALA A 172 7.02 -12.51 10.56
CA ALA A 172 6.89 -11.58 9.44
C ALA A 172 6.92 -10.12 9.90
N VAL A 173 6.30 -9.81 11.03
CA VAL A 173 6.32 -8.48 11.65
C VAL A 173 7.73 -8.15 12.14
N GLU A 174 8.37 -9.09 12.83
CA GLU A 174 9.75 -8.93 13.29
C GLU A 174 10.71 -8.66 12.13
N ARG A 175 10.61 -9.45 11.04
CA ARG A 175 11.48 -9.34 9.88
C ARG A 175 11.27 -8.06 9.07
N HIS A 176 10.02 -7.62 8.90
CA HIS A 176 9.70 -6.55 7.95
C HIS A 176 9.40 -5.21 8.62
N VAL A 177 8.79 -5.19 9.80
CA VAL A 177 8.31 -3.95 10.43
C VAL A 177 9.28 -3.41 11.46
N LEU A 178 9.95 -4.25 12.27
CA LEU A 178 10.95 -3.76 13.23
C LEU A 178 12.08 -2.96 12.55
N PRO A 179 12.66 -3.38 11.42
CA PRO A 179 13.67 -2.58 10.72
C PRO A 179 13.17 -1.21 10.24
N ILE A 180 11.86 -1.05 10.10
CA ILE A 180 11.22 0.23 9.76
C ILE A 180 11.06 1.10 11.01
N LEU A 181 10.63 0.52 12.13
CA LEU A 181 10.60 1.22 13.40
C LEU A 181 12.00 1.73 13.78
N TRP A 182 13.02 0.87 13.71
CA TRP A 182 14.41 1.24 13.99
C TRP A 182 14.90 2.32 13.04
N TYR A 183 14.60 2.21 11.75
CA TYR A 183 14.91 3.26 10.78
C TYR A 183 14.34 4.62 11.21
N PHE A 184 13.07 4.68 11.63
CA PHE A 184 12.48 5.94 12.08
C PHE A 184 13.16 6.48 13.34
N LEU A 185 13.31 5.63 14.36
CA LEU A 185 13.85 6.04 15.66
C LEU A 185 15.33 6.46 15.59
N SER A 186 16.11 5.90 14.67
CA SER A 186 17.51 6.30 14.44
C SER A 186 17.64 7.62 13.67
N ASN A 187 16.69 7.94 12.79
CA ASN A 187 16.82 9.06 11.86
C ASN A 187 15.95 10.28 12.22
N MET A 188 14.95 10.11 13.09
CA MET A 188 14.09 11.22 13.49
C MET A 188 14.83 12.20 14.41
N ILE A 189 14.74 13.49 14.10
CA ILE A 189 15.30 14.57 14.91
C ILE A 189 14.15 15.33 15.60
N GLY A 190 14.39 15.73 16.85
CA GLY A 190 13.48 16.56 17.64
C GLY A 190 12.04 16.01 17.67
N ASN A 191 11.10 16.80 17.19
CA ASN A 191 9.67 16.46 17.18
C ASN A 191 9.24 15.51 16.06
N GLY A 192 10.14 14.67 15.54
CA GLY A 192 9.84 13.64 14.54
C GLY A 192 9.95 14.09 13.09
N VAL A 193 10.89 14.99 12.82
CA VAL A 193 11.27 15.39 11.45
C VAL A 193 12.37 14.46 10.96
N LEU A 194 12.27 13.99 9.72
CA LEU A 194 13.33 13.23 9.07
C LEU A 194 14.18 14.16 8.19
N PRO A 195 15.50 14.25 8.41
CA PRO A 195 16.38 15.08 7.59
C PRO A 195 16.23 14.77 6.10
N GLY A 196 16.14 15.82 5.27
CA GLY A 196 16.01 15.67 3.81
C GLY A 196 14.66 15.12 3.34
N ARG A 197 13.67 14.95 4.23
CA ARG A 197 12.30 14.54 3.87
C ARG A 197 11.29 15.54 4.39
N SER A 198 10.27 15.83 3.59
CA SER A 198 9.14 16.63 4.03
C SER A 198 8.22 15.80 4.93
N GLY A 199 7.62 16.45 5.94
CA GLY A 199 6.60 15.86 6.80
C GLY A 199 7.09 15.45 8.20
N ASN A 200 6.19 15.57 9.17
CA ASN A 200 6.40 15.11 10.55
C ASN A 200 5.86 13.68 10.69
N VAL A 201 6.72 12.71 11.03
CA VAL A 201 6.33 11.31 11.15
C VAL A 201 6.03 10.88 12.60
N ARG A 202 6.20 11.76 13.60
CA ARG A 202 6.09 11.42 15.02
C ARG A 202 4.77 10.72 15.35
N THR A 203 3.65 11.24 14.86
CA THR A 203 2.32 10.69 15.15
C THR A 203 2.17 9.26 14.64
N VAL A 204 2.57 8.99 13.40
CA VAL A 204 2.44 7.66 12.78
C VAL A 204 3.46 6.68 13.34
N VAL A 205 4.69 7.12 13.64
CA VAL A 205 5.72 6.29 14.29
C VAL A 205 5.33 5.96 15.72
N CYS A 206 4.75 6.92 16.45
CA CYS A 206 4.19 6.69 17.78
C CYS A 206 3.08 5.64 17.74
N LYS A 207 2.16 5.73 16.77
CA LYS A 207 1.12 4.72 16.58
C LYS A 207 1.70 3.35 16.25
N LEU A 208 2.70 3.29 15.36
CA LEU A 208 3.37 2.04 14.99
C LEU A 208 4.07 1.40 16.21
N ALA A 209 4.86 2.19 16.95
CA ALA A 209 5.55 1.73 18.16
C ALA A 209 4.57 1.21 19.22
N LYS A 210 3.45 1.91 19.44
CA LYS A 210 2.41 1.47 20.37
C LYS A 210 1.70 0.21 19.92
N THR A 211 1.44 0.08 18.62
CA THR A 211 0.80 -1.11 18.06
C THR A 211 1.74 -2.31 18.20
N LEU A 212 3.01 -2.15 17.87
CA LEU A 212 4.03 -3.18 18.10
C LEU A 212 4.12 -3.54 19.60
N HIS A 213 4.19 -2.56 20.50
CA HIS A 213 4.24 -2.84 21.93
C HIS A 213 2.99 -3.58 22.44
N LYS A 214 1.81 -3.23 21.91
CA LYS A 214 0.54 -3.89 22.25
C LYS A 214 0.54 -5.36 21.81
N GLU A 215 0.96 -5.64 20.57
CA GLU A 215 0.88 -7.00 20.01
C GLU A 215 2.05 -7.88 20.49
N MET A 216 3.26 -7.32 20.59
CA MET A 216 4.50 -8.04 20.95
C MET A 216 4.73 -8.13 22.47
N GLY A 217 4.18 -7.19 23.23
CA GLY A 217 4.46 -7.06 24.66
C GLY A 217 5.95 -6.82 24.97
N PRO A 218 6.51 -7.49 26.00
CA PRO A 218 7.90 -7.31 26.42
C PRO A 218 8.94 -7.62 25.33
N THR A 219 8.62 -8.51 24.38
CA THR A 219 9.56 -8.92 23.33
C THR A 219 10.02 -7.76 22.43
N LEU A 220 9.22 -6.69 22.32
CA LEU A 220 9.65 -5.47 21.63
C LEU A 220 10.86 -4.83 22.33
N LEU A 221 10.90 -4.85 23.67
CA LEU A 221 12.00 -4.30 24.45
C LEU A 221 13.25 -5.20 24.35
N ASP A 222 13.07 -6.52 24.28
CA ASP A 222 14.16 -7.47 24.04
C ASP A 222 14.85 -7.19 22.69
N HIS A 223 14.06 -6.95 21.64
CA HIS A 223 14.61 -6.52 20.35
C HIS A 223 15.22 -5.12 20.37
N ALA A 224 14.67 -4.22 21.19
CA ALA A 224 15.23 -2.88 21.35
C ALA A 224 16.59 -2.89 22.06
N ALA A 225 16.85 -3.87 22.93
CA ALA A 225 18.11 -4.00 23.67
C ALA A 225 19.34 -4.14 22.77
N SER A 226 19.17 -4.62 21.53
CA SER A 226 20.25 -4.69 20.54
C SER A 226 20.46 -3.40 19.74
N GLN A 227 19.69 -2.35 20.00
CA GLN A 227 19.75 -1.07 19.28
C GLN A 227 20.62 -0.05 20.02
N PRO A 228 21.13 1.00 19.34
CA PRO A 228 21.87 2.08 20.00
C PRO A 228 21.05 2.79 21.08
N GLN A 229 21.71 3.30 22.12
CA GLN A 229 21.06 3.91 23.29
C GLN A 229 20.07 5.04 22.95
N HIS A 230 20.37 5.85 21.93
CA HIS A 230 19.46 6.93 21.49
C HIS A 230 18.16 6.39 20.86
N VAL A 231 18.22 5.25 20.17
CA VAL A 231 17.05 4.57 19.60
C VAL A 231 16.15 4.04 20.72
N ILE A 232 16.75 3.40 21.72
CA ILE A 232 16.04 2.90 22.90
C ILE A 232 15.34 4.04 23.64
N LYS A 233 16.05 5.16 23.87
CA LYS A 233 15.47 6.35 24.49
C LYS A 233 14.30 6.91 23.68
N ASN A 234 14.45 7.04 22.36
CA ASN A 234 13.37 7.50 21.49
C ASN A 234 12.15 6.56 21.53
N LEU A 235 12.36 5.25 21.57
CA LEU A 235 11.28 4.28 21.74
C LEU A 235 10.53 4.50 23.06
N GLN A 236 11.28 4.58 24.17
CA GLN A 236 10.71 4.80 25.51
C GLN A 236 9.90 6.10 25.55
N ASP A 237 10.43 7.21 25.02
CA ASP A 237 9.74 8.50 24.96
C ASP A 237 8.39 8.40 24.20
N LEU A 238 8.33 7.65 23.10
CA LEU A 238 7.09 7.46 22.35
C LEU A 238 6.05 6.60 23.09
N LEU A 239 6.50 5.63 23.89
CA LEU A 239 5.63 4.76 24.68
C LEU A 239 5.11 5.49 25.94
N VAL A 240 5.95 6.28 26.62
CA VAL A 240 5.64 7.02 27.86
C VAL A 240 4.59 8.12 27.66
N VAL A 241 4.51 8.74 26.48
CA VAL A 241 3.50 9.79 26.15
C VAL A 241 2.04 9.28 26.31
N SER A 242 1.84 7.97 26.46
CA SER A 242 0.53 7.37 26.77
C SER A 242 0.14 7.47 28.25
N SER A 243 1.12 7.40 29.17
CA SER A 243 0.86 7.45 30.61
C SER A 243 0.36 8.84 31.04
N TRP A 244 0.84 9.90 30.39
CA TRP A 244 0.43 11.28 30.67
C TRP A 244 -0.94 11.65 30.08
N LYS A 245 -1.36 11.01 28.98
CA LYS A 245 -2.71 11.19 28.41
C LYS A 245 -3.77 10.40 29.17
N ALA A 246 -3.43 9.24 29.73
CA ALA A 246 -4.32 8.51 30.64
C ALA A 246 -4.57 9.34 31.92
N ILE A 247 -3.52 9.89 32.53
CA ILE A 247 -3.62 10.72 33.75
C ILE A 247 -4.38 12.04 33.51
N ARG A 248 -4.24 12.69 32.34
CA ARG A 248 -5.02 13.89 32.00
C ARG A 248 -6.50 13.64 31.69
N LEU A 249 -6.87 12.44 31.25
CA LEU A 249 -8.27 12.08 30.98
C LEU A 249 -8.98 11.48 32.21
N SER A 250 -8.23 11.02 33.22
CA SER A 250 -8.79 10.47 34.46
C SER A 250 -8.93 11.47 35.60
N GLY A 251 -8.73 12.78 35.37
CA GLY A 251 -9.20 13.84 36.27
C GLY A 251 -8.86 13.65 37.75
N MET A 252 -7.71 13.07 38.09
CA MET A 252 -7.29 12.93 39.48
C MET A 252 -6.50 14.17 39.88
N THR A 253 -7.23 15.09 40.51
CA THR A 253 -6.67 16.11 41.40
C THR A 253 -5.86 15.40 42.50
N CYS A 254 -4.58 15.72 42.62
CA CYS A 254 -3.77 15.36 43.79
C CYS A 254 -4.37 16.03 45.04
N PRO A 255 -4.59 15.31 46.15
CA PRO A 255 -4.61 15.91 47.47
C PRO A 255 -3.18 15.92 48.04
N TRP A 256 -2.67 17.15 48.22
CA TRP A 256 -1.52 17.57 49.04
C TRP A 256 -0.14 17.00 48.71
#